data_AF-A0A2E5M7S3-F1
#
_entry.id   AF-A0A2E5M7S3-F1
#
_cell.length_a   1.000
_cell.length_b   1.000
_cell.length_c   1.000
_cell.angle_alpha   90.00
_cell.angle_beta   90.00
_cell.angle_gamma   90.00
#
_symmetry.space_group_name_H-M   'P 1'
#
loop_
_entity.id
_entity.type
_entity.pdbx_description
1 polymer ?
#
loop_
_entity_poly.entity_id
_entity_poly.type
_entity_poly.pdbx_seq_one_letter_code
_entity_poly.pdbx_strand_id
1 'polypeptide(L)'
;MTPGEGDVWFLPLGGTGEIGMNLNLYGHNGRWLMVDCGITFAGEHEPGPHIQMPDPRFIASRRAELSALIITHAHEDHIGAVAHLWRQLRCPVYTTAFAAEILRRKLAEAGLLSRVPLHIVAPGTRHQLDVFDVEWVSITHSTPQTQALVIRTPPATIFHTADWKIDSQPVVGEAFHPPRFHALGQEGVTAMVCDSTNAMEEGHSVSEGELYQGLFDLVNQAPARVVVACFGSNVARLHTLSRVAEDTGRYAALLGRSLQNFHSAAVAASVWESGRRFINPADLGYLPPQEVLAIATGSQGEPRAALDRLASDTHPHLNLRPDDTVIFSSRVIPGNEHAVQRLTRRLQRLGVKLISAEELNIPIHASGHPGADDLEQLYQWIRPEVAIPVHGEAAHMRANAKIAQRVGVPRQMVGTNGDLFMLAPQRGIRRQAAANGRLGLDKNNLVQVHLKLGST
;
A
#
# COMPACT_ATOMS: atom_id res chain seq x y z
N MET A 1 19.84 22.10 9.08
CA MET A 1 20.15 20.95 8.23
C MET A 1 19.62 21.25 6.84
N THR A 2 20.54 21.53 5.91
CA THR A 2 20.28 21.92 4.51
C THR A 2 21.35 21.23 3.66
N PRO A 3 20.98 20.44 2.63
CA PRO A 3 21.95 19.74 1.79
C PRO A 3 22.70 20.73 0.88
N GLY A 4 24.01 20.55 0.72
CA GLY A 4 24.82 21.26 -0.27
C GLY A 4 24.67 20.69 -1.69
N GLU A 5 25.41 21.27 -2.64
CA GLU A 5 25.42 20.84 -4.04
C GLU A 5 26.04 19.45 -4.23
N GLY A 6 27.02 19.07 -3.42
CA GLY A 6 27.61 17.72 -3.44
C GLY A 6 26.84 16.69 -2.60
N ASP A 7 25.83 17.13 -1.84
CA ASP A 7 25.12 16.28 -0.90
C ASP A 7 23.90 15.63 -1.54
N VAL A 8 23.70 14.34 -1.28
CA VAL A 8 22.44 13.64 -1.53
C VAL A 8 22.07 12.85 -0.31
N TRP A 9 20.91 13.16 0.25
CA TRP A 9 20.43 12.55 1.48
C TRP A 9 19.09 11.87 1.29
N PHE A 10 18.87 10.80 2.04
CA PHE A 10 17.56 10.18 2.27
C PHE A 10 17.23 10.29 3.76
N LEU A 11 16.00 10.69 4.09
CA LEU A 11 15.53 10.90 5.46
C LEU A 11 14.06 10.43 5.57
N PRO A 12 13.80 9.24 6.12
CA PRO A 12 12.45 8.81 6.44
C PRO A 12 11.95 9.51 7.71
N LEU A 13 10.71 10.03 7.68
CA LEU A 13 10.01 10.50 8.89
C LEU A 13 8.92 9.51 9.33
N GLY A 14 8.55 8.56 8.48
CA GLY A 14 7.63 7.46 8.77
C GLY A 14 7.82 6.30 7.78
N GLY A 15 7.46 5.08 8.19
CA GLY A 15 7.56 3.87 7.37
C GLY A 15 8.92 3.18 7.38
N THR A 16 9.88 3.60 8.22
CA THR A 16 11.17 2.92 8.40
C THR A 16 11.34 2.44 9.84
N GLY A 17 11.32 1.12 10.02
CA GLY A 17 11.24 0.49 11.35
C GLY A 17 9.81 0.15 11.77
N GLU A 18 8.84 0.35 10.89
CA GLU A 18 7.42 0.08 11.05
C GLU A 18 6.77 -0.20 9.69
N ILE A 19 5.54 -0.72 9.69
CA ILE A 19 4.71 -0.87 8.48
C ILE A 19 3.66 0.24 8.47
N GLY A 20 3.58 0.93 7.34
CA GLY A 20 2.69 2.06 7.08
C GLY A 20 3.20 3.42 7.57
N MET A 21 2.35 4.46 7.49
CA MET A 21 2.74 5.86 7.71
C MET A 21 3.94 6.31 6.86
N ASN A 22 4.05 5.87 5.61
CA ASN A 22 5.20 6.20 4.78
C ASN A 22 5.29 7.71 4.53
N LEU A 23 6.45 8.30 4.85
CA LEU A 23 6.81 9.68 4.52
C LEU A 23 8.33 9.76 4.41
N ASN A 24 8.79 9.91 3.18
CA ASN A 24 10.19 9.84 2.81
C ASN A 24 10.68 11.17 2.24
N LEU A 25 11.88 11.61 2.61
CA LEU A 25 12.47 12.86 2.12
C LEU A 25 13.79 12.60 1.42
N TYR A 26 13.98 13.26 0.28
CA TYR A 26 15.23 13.30 -0.47
C TYR A 26 15.77 14.72 -0.49
N GLY A 27 17.00 14.91 -0.04
CA GLY A 27 17.62 16.23 0.08
C GLY A 27 18.80 16.40 -0.88
N HIS A 28 18.81 17.48 -1.65
CA HIS A 28 19.91 17.85 -2.54
C HIS A 28 19.90 19.36 -2.82
N ASN A 29 21.08 20.00 -2.86
CA ASN A 29 21.27 21.38 -3.30
C ASN A 29 20.22 22.38 -2.77
N GLY A 30 20.07 22.43 -1.44
CA GLY A 30 19.13 23.32 -0.76
C GLY A 30 17.65 22.96 -0.88
N ARG A 31 17.28 21.90 -1.61
CA ARG A 31 15.89 21.48 -1.84
C ARG A 31 15.59 20.12 -1.24
N TRP A 32 14.30 19.87 -1.04
CA TRP A 32 13.77 18.60 -0.57
C TRP A 32 12.66 18.12 -1.52
N LEU A 33 12.64 16.82 -1.79
CA LEU A 33 11.56 16.12 -2.46
C LEU A 33 10.92 15.15 -1.46
N MET A 34 9.59 15.15 -1.36
CA MET A 34 8.86 14.23 -0.49
C MET A 34 8.22 13.12 -1.32
N VAL A 35 8.34 11.88 -0.86
CA VAL A 35 7.70 10.69 -1.45
C VAL A 35 6.80 10.07 -0.39
N ASP A 36 5.52 10.00 -0.74
CA ASP A 36 4.40 9.55 0.07
C ASP A 36 4.13 10.36 1.35
N CYS A 37 2.91 10.20 1.86
CA CYS A 37 2.36 10.86 3.03
C CYS A 37 1.19 10.01 3.57
N GLY A 38 1.54 8.94 4.27
CA GLY A 38 0.63 7.89 4.71
C GLY A 38 0.06 8.04 6.13
N ILE A 39 -0.97 7.23 6.40
CA ILE A 39 -1.46 6.93 7.76
C ILE A 39 -1.10 5.51 8.21
N THR A 40 -1.32 5.21 9.48
CA THR A 40 -1.50 3.85 9.99
C THR A 40 -2.70 3.85 10.94
N PHE A 41 -3.09 2.65 11.36
CA PHE A 41 -4.15 2.44 12.32
C PHE A 41 -3.57 1.95 13.64
N ALA A 42 -3.95 2.60 14.74
CA ALA A 42 -3.59 2.15 16.08
C ALA A 42 -4.21 0.79 16.35
N GLY A 43 -3.43 -0.10 16.98
CA GLY A 43 -3.91 -1.39 17.44
C GLY A 43 -5.05 -1.24 18.45
N GLU A 44 -5.89 -2.26 18.61
CA GLU A 44 -7.08 -2.21 19.47
C GLU A 44 -6.80 -1.83 20.94
N HIS A 45 -5.60 -2.18 21.43
CA HIS A 45 -5.17 -1.90 22.80
C HIS A 45 -4.19 -0.72 22.90
N GLU A 46 -3.87 -0.06 21.78
CA GLU A 46 -2.98 1.08 21.78
C GLU A 46 -3.72 2.35 22.24
N PRO A 47 -3.21 3.06 23.26
CA PRO A 47 -3.81 4.31 23.70
C PRO A 47 -3.59 5.39 22.64
N GLY A 48 -4.63 6.17 22.37
CA GLY A 48 -4.57 7.33 21.48
C GLY A 48 -5.56 7.25 20.32
N PRO A 49 -5.47 8.19 19.37
CA PRO A 49 -6.35 8.20 18.21
C PRO A 49 -6.11 6.99 17.30
N HIS A 50 -7.20 6.44 16.75
CA HIS A 50 -7.15 5.27 15.87
C HIS A 50 -6.40 5.54 14.56
N ILE A 51 -6.53 6.73 13.98
CA ILE A 51 -5.77 7.11 12.78
C ILE A 51 -4.53 7.88 13.22
N GLN A 52 -3.35 7.41 12.84
CA GLN A 52 -2.07 8.03 13.13
C GLN A 52 -1.31 8.34 11.83
N MET A 53 -0.41 9.33 11.87
CA MET A 53 0.42 9.75 10.74
C MET A 53 1.78 10.29 11.23
N PRO A 54 2.80 10.39 10.37
CA PRO A 54 4.08 10.98 10.73
C PRO A 54 3.95 12.44 11.18
N ASP A 55 4.79 12.86 12.12
CA ASP A 55 4.97 14.28 12.46
C ASP A 55 5.81 14.97 11.36
N PRO A 56 5.22 15.87 10.54
CA PRO A 56 5.94 16.47 9.42
C PRO A 56 6.81 17.66 9.86
N ARG A 57 6.94 17.97 11.16
CA ARG A 57 7.56 19.21 11.66
C ARG A 57 8.92 19.53 11.04
N PHE A 58 9.74 18.51 10.79
CA PHE A 58 11.02 18.70 10.12
C PHE A 58 10.86 19.35 8.74
N ILE A 59 9.98 18.84 7.88
CA ILE A 59 9.79 19.38 6.53
C ILE A 59 8.83 20.56 6.51
N ALA A 60 7.84 20.61 7.41
CA ALA A 60 6.91 21.73 7.53
C ALA A 60 7.62 23.03 7.90
N SER A 61 8.65 22.99 8.75
CA SER A 61 9.49 24.16 9.04
C SER A 61 10.42 24.56 7.88
N ARG A 62 10.45 23.77 6.81
CA ARG A 62 11.27 23.91 5.59
C ARG A 62 10.40 23.84 4.32
N ARG A 63 9.14 24.27 4.43
CA ARG A 63 8.19 24.14 3.32
C ARG A 63 8.58 24.97 2.08
N ALA A 64 9.40 26.01 2.23
CA ALA A 64 9.86 26.83 1.11
C ALA A 64 10.91 26.09 0.27
N GLU A 65 11.62 25.15 0.89
CA GLU A 65 12.61 24.28 0.29
C GLU A 65 12.01 22.98 -0.27
N LEU A 66 10.73 22.70 -0.01
CA LEU A 66 10.02 21.50 -0.49
C LEU A 66 9.54 21.68 -1.93
N SER A 67 10.21 21.01 -2.86
CA SER A 67 9.94 21.04 -4.29
C SER A 67 8.56 20.47 -4.64
N ALA A 68 8.25 19.28 -4.13
CA ALA A 68 7.01 18.58 -4.41
C ALA A 68 6.76 17.45 -3.41
N LEU A 69 5.51 16.98 -3.38
CA LEU A 69 5.11 15.69 -2.84
C LEU A 69 4.73 14.75 -3.98
N ILE A 70 5.38 13.60 -4.09
CA ILE A 70 5.05 12.54 -5.03
C ILE A 70 4.32 11.43 -4.29
N ILE A 71 3.19 10.98 -4.83
CA ILE A 71 2.46 9.80 -4.36
C ILE A 71 2.76 8.63 -5.29
N THR A 72 3.30 7.56 -4.73
CA THR A 72 3.67 6.34 -5.49
C THR A 72 2.46 5.52 -5.87
N HIS A 73 1.47 5.39 -4.96
CA HIS A 73 0.25 4.64 -5.17
C HIS A 73 -0.88 5.01 -4.18
N ALA A 74 -2.04 4.38 -4.34
CA ALA A 74 -3.29 4.80 -3.72
C ALA A 74 -3.59 4.20 -2.34
N HIS A 75 -2.65 3.48 -1.71
CA HIS A 75 -2.90 2.94 -0.37
C HIS A 75 -2.89 4.02 0.71
N GLU A 76 -3.69 3.79 1.75
CA GLU A 76 -3.87 4.74 2.85
C GLU A 76 -2.56 5.06 3.57
N ASP A 77 -1.68 4.08 3.68
CA ASP A 77 -0.36 4.23 4.27
C ASP A 77 0.70 4.86 3.36
N HIS A 78 0.28 5.33 2.17
CA HIS A 78 1.08 6.18 1.28
C HIS A 78 0.39 7.52 0.95
N ILE A 79 -0.94 7.60 0.99
CA ILE A 79 -1.70 8.80 0.58
C ILE A 79 -2.60 9.39 1.68
N GLY A 80 -2.89 8.62 2.72
CA GLY A 80 -3.97 8.91 3.66
C GLY A 80 -3.76 10.18 4.47
N ALA A 81 -2.51 10.60 4.72
CA ALA A 81 -2.21 11.77 5.54
C ALA A 81 -2.16 13.08 4.74
N VAL A 82 -2.22 13.03 3.39
CA VAL A 82 -2.13 14.23 2.55
C VAL A 82 -3.17 15.28 2.96
N ALA A 83 -4.45 14.90 3.04
CA ALA A 83 -5.53 15.83 3.39
C ALA A 83 -5.39 16.43 4.80
N HIS A 84 -4.72 15.72 5.71
CA HIS A 84 -4.48 16.16 7.08
C HIS A 84 -3.26 17.09 7.19
N LEU A 85 -2.18 16.79 6.49
CA LEU A 85 -0.88 17.46 6.64
C LEU A 85 -0.62 18.55 5.60
N TRP A 86 -1.31 18.55 4.45
CA TRP A 86 -0.99 19.45 3.34
C TRP A 86 -1.04 20.93 3.70
N ARG A 87 -1.90 21.36 4.64
CA ARG A 87 -1.95 22.77 5.10
C ARG A 87 -0.61 23.26 5.68
N GLN A 88 0.19 22.36 6.25
CA GLN A 88 1.52 22.63 6.78
C GLN A 88 2.59 22.60 5.68
N LEU A 89 2.42 21.72 4.69
CA LEU A 89 3.38 21.46 3.60
C LEU A 89 3.25 22.46 2.44
N ARG A 90 2.04 22.72 1.95
CA ARG A 90 1.72 23.69 0.87
C ARG A 90 2.57 23.54 -0.41
N CYS A 91 2.90 22.32 -0.79
CA CYS A 91 3.65 21.98 -1.99
C CYS A 91 2.73 21.43 -3.11
N PRO A 92 3.17 21.43 -4.38
CA PRO A 92 2.48 20.71 -5.44
C PRO A 92 2.53 19.19 -5.20
N VAL A 93 1.47 18.49 -5.59
CA VAL A 93 1.33 17.04 -5.42
C VAL A 93 1.30 16.37 -6.79
N TYR A 94 2.16 15.38 -7.01
CA TYR A 94 2.28 14.60 -8.24
C TYR A 94 1.82 13.16 -8.00
N THR A 95 0.98 12.63 -8.88
CA THR A 95 0.39 11.30 -8.71
C THR A 95 -0.11 10.77 -10.06
N THR A 96 -0.26 9.44 -10.17
CA THR A 96 -0.99 8.83 -11.29
C THR A 96 -2.48 9.18 -11.24
N ALA A 97 -3.18 8.96 -12.35
CA ALA A 97 -4.61 9.27 -12.48
C ALA A 97 -5.46 8.53 -11.45
N PHE A 98 -5.17 7.24 -11.20
CA PHE A 98 -5.91 6.43 -10.24
C PHE A 98 -5.73 6.92 -8.80
N ALA A 99 -4.49 7.14 -8.35
CA ALA A 99 -4.25 7.67 -7.01
C ALA A 99 -4.80 9.11 -6.84
N ALA A 100 -4.86 9.90 -7.92
CA ALA A 100 -5.51 11.21 -7.89
C ALA A 100 -7.02 11.13 -7.63
N GLU A 101 -7.73 10.15 -8.18
CA GLU A 101 -9.17 9.96 -7.92
C GLU A 101 -9.45 9.65 -6.45
N ILE A 102 -8.59 8.85 -5.82
CA ILE A 102 -8.66 8.58 -4.38
C ILE A 102 -8.35 9.85 -3.57
N LEU A 103 -7.28 10.57 -3.94
CA LEU A 103 -6.88 11.79 -3.25
C LEU A 103 -7.93 12.90 -3.36
N ARG A 104 -8.53 13.11 -4.54
CA ARG A 104 -9.55 14.14 -4.77
C ARG A 104 -10.72 14.00 -3.80
N ARG A 105 -11.17 12.78 -3.50
CA ARG A 105 -12.23 12.52 -2.51
C ARG A 105 -11.81 13.00 -1.11
N LYS A 106 -10.61 12.61 -0.66
CA LYS A 106 -10.06 13.04 0.64
C LYS A 106 -9.89 14.57 0.71
N LEU A 107 -9.39 15.18 -0.37
CA LEU A 107 -9.24 16.63 -0.45
C LEU A 107 -10.59 17.36 -0.45
N ALA A 108 -11.62 16.80 -1.10
CA ALA A 108 -12.97 17.35 -1.09
C ALA A 108 -13.56 17.34 0.32
N GLU A 109 -13.47 16.20 1.03
CA GLU A 109 -13.90 16.06 2.42
C GLU A 109 -13.19 17.05 3.36
N ALA A 110 -11.91 17.35 3.08
CA ALA A 110 -11.11 18.29 3.85
C ALA A 110 -11.24 19.77 3.41
N GLY A 111 -12.01 20.07 2.36
CA GLY A 111 -12.16 21.42 1.80
C GLY A 111 -10.87 21.96 1.15
N LEU A 112 -10.07 21.09 0.55
CA LEU A 112 -8.75 21.38 -0.02
C LEU A 112 -8.68 21.17 -1.55
N LEU A 113 -9.75 20.68 -2.19
CA LEU A 113 -9.74 20.30 -3.61
C LEU A 113 -9.28 21.42 -4.56
N SER A 114 -9.67 22.68 -4.30
CA SER A 114 -9.26 23.84 -5.09
C SER A 114 -7.94 24.49 -4.64
N ARG A 115 -7.34 23.99 -3.56
CA ARG A 115 -6.14 24.58 -2.93
C ARG A 115 -4.87 23.80 -3.23
N VAL A 116 -4.98 22.49 -3.37
CA VAL A 116 -3.83 21.62 -3.65
C VAL A 116 -3.54 21.64 -5.16
N PRO A 117 -2.35 22.08 -5.59
CA PRO A 117 -1.93 21.93 -6.98
C PRO A 117 -1.67 20.45 -7.25
N LEU A 118 -2.65 19.78 -7.86
CA LEU A 118 -2.60 18.35 -8.15
C LEU A 118 -2.21 18.12 -9.60
N HIS A 119 -1.04 17.53 -9.81
CA HIS A 119 -0.46 17.22 -11.12
C HIS A 119 -0.59 15.72 -11.40
N ILE A 120 -1.23 15.39 -12.53
CA ILE A 120 -1.34 14.01 -12.99
C ILE A 120 -0.13 13.68 -13.84
N VAL A 121 0.58 12.61 -13.50
CA VAL A 121 1.69 12.07 -14.28
C VAL A 121 1.29 10.76 -14.94
N ALA A 122 1.82 10.52 -16.13
CA ALA A 122 1.68 9.23 -16.80
C ALA A 122 2.87 8.32 -16.42
N PRO A 123 2.68 7.01 -16.30
CA PRO A 123 3.78 6.07 -16.14
C PRO A 123 4.82 6.20 -17.26
N GLY A 124 6.10 6.00 -16.92
CA GLY A 124 7.22 6.12 -17.88
C GLY A 124 7.63 7.56 -18.21
N THR A 125 7.00 8.58 -17.59
CA THR A 125 7.36 9.98 -17.82
C THR A 125 8.43 10.47 -16.86
N ARG A 126 9.14 11.52 -17.28
CA ARG A 126 10.21 12.19 -16.54
C ARG A 126 9.87 13.66 -16.33
N HIS A 127 10.10 14.17 -15.13
CA HIS A 127 9.81 15.54 -14.75
C HIS A 127 10.96 16.15 -13.95
N GLN A 128 11.34 17.37 -14.31
CA GLN A 128 12.25 18.19 -13.51
C GLN A 128 11.47 18.87 -12.38
N LEU A 129 11.81 18.55 -11.14
CA LEU A 129 11.26 19.12 -9.91
C LEU A 129 12.38 19.86 -9.17
N ASP A 130 12.56 21.14 -9.53
CA ASP A 130 13.72 21.96 -9.15
C ASP A 130 15.05 21.29 -9.51
N VAL A 131 15.75 20.74 -8.52
CA VAL A 131 17.08 20.11 -8.65
C VAL A 131 17.01 18.60 -8.81
N PHE A 132 15.79 18.03 -8.73
CA PHE A 132 15.55 16.61 -8.87
C PHE A 132 14.99 16.32 -10.24
N ASP A 133 15.60 15.36 -10.91
CA ASP A 133 15.07 14.83 -12.15
C ASP A 133 14.46 13.47 -11.88
N VAL A 134 13.13 13.41 -11.92
CA VAL A 134 12.36 12.26 -11.41
C VAL A 134 11.65 11.55 -12.55
N GLU A 135 11.79 10.23 -12.59
CA GLU A 135 11.14 9.37 -13.56
C GLU A 135 10.24 8.34 -12.84
N TRP A 136 9.02 8.19 -13.35
CA TRP A 136 8.05 7.22 -12.86
C TRP A 136 8.20 5.91 -13.62
N VAL A 137 8.44 4.82 -12.88
CA VAL A 137 8.64 3.49 -13.46
C VAL A 137 7.53 2.58 -12.96
N SER A 138 6.74 2.05 -13.90
CA SER A 138 5.66 1.10 -13.60
C SER A 138 6.20 -0.12 -12.86
N ILE A 139 5.49 -0.50 -11.79
CA ILE A 139 5.75 -1.70 -11.02
C ILE A 139 4.43 -2.33 -10.58
N THR A 140 4.41 -3.64 -10.40
CA THR A 140 3.21 -4.36 -9.96
C THR A 140 3.10 -4.37 -8.46
N HIS A 141 1.88 -4.19 -7.94
CA HIS A 141 1.54 -4.21 -6.52
C HIS A 141 0.06 -4.59 -6.37
N SER A 142 -0.50 -4.58 -5.15
CA SER A 142 -1.91 -4.89 -4.90
C SER A 142 -2.87 -3.73 -5.22
N THR A 143 -2.37 -2.59 -5.72
CA THR A 143 -3.21 -1.51 -6.23
C THR A 143 -2.75 -1.01 -7.62
N PRO A 144 -3.68 -0.57 -8.50
CA PRO A 144 -3.36 -0.10 -9.84
C PRO A 144 -2.43 1.11 -9.90
N GLN A 145 -1.72 1.24 -11.03
CA GLN A 145 -0.86 2.38 -11.35
C GLN A 145 0.16 2.72 -10.25
N THR A 146 0.69 1.70 -9.57
CA THR A 146 1.79 1.83 -8.61
C THR A 146 3.08 2.15 -9.36
N GLN A 147 3.86 3.10 -8.84
CA GLN A 147 5.06 3.61 -9.51
C GLN A 147 6.25 3.62 -8.56
N ALA A 148 7.31 2.92 -8.96
CA ALA A 148 8.65 3.17 -8.44
C ALA A 148 9.17 4.51 -9.00
N LEU A 149 10.18 5.09 -8.36
CA LEU A 149 10.78 6.36 -8.75
C LEU A 149 12.27 6.21 -8.99
N VAL A 150 12.75 6.75 -10.10
CA VAL A 150 14.18 6.99 -10.31
C VAL A 150 14.43 8.47 -10.10
N ILE A 151 15.11 8.81 -9.01
CA ILE A 151 15.39 10.18 -8.59
C ILE A 151 16.85 10.47 -8.91
N ARG A 152 17.10 11.31 -9.91
CA ARG A 152 18.43 11.66 -10.38
C ARG A 152 18.82 13.05 -9.89
N THR A 153 20.08 13.15 -9.49
CA THR A 153 20.80 14.38 -9.14
C THR A 153 22.19 14.28 -9.77
N PRO A 154 22.94 15.39 -9.98
CA PRO A 154 24.29 15.31 -10.52
C PRO A 154 25.24 14.32 -9.79
N PRO A 155 25.26 14.24 -8.45
CA PRO A 155 26.16 13.33 -7.74
C PRO A 155 25.61 11.91 -7.47
N ALA A 156 24.30 11.64 -7.64
CA ALA A 156 23.73 10.31 -7.35
C ALA A 156 22.40 10.03 -8.07
N THR A 157 22.15 8.74 -8.32
CA THR A 157 20.87 8.20 -8.79
C THR A 157 20.28 7.28 -7.72
N ILE A 158 19.03 7.52 -7.34
CA ILE A 158 18.31 6.73 -6.34
C ILE A 158 17.15 6.02 -7.01
N PHE A 159 17.00 4.73 -6.74
CA PHE A 159 15.82 3.96 -7.10
C PHE A 159 14.96 3.71 -5.86
N HIS A 160 13.81 4.36 -5.76
CA HIS A 160 12.82 4.13 -4.69
C HIS A 160 11.75 3.17 -5.21
N THR A 161 11.64 1.98 -4.64
CA THR A 161 10.78 0.93 -5.20
C THR A 161 9.29 1.21 -5.06
N ALA A 162 8.90 2.07 -4.10
CA ALA A 162 7.58 2.04 -3.50
C ALA A 162 7.29 0.63 -2.93
N ASP A 163 6.02 0.26 -2.86
CA ASP A 163 5.57 -1.09 -2.55
C ASP A 163 5.39 -1.87 -3.84
N TRP A 164 5.79 -3.13 -3.85
CA TRP A 164 5.87 -3.88 -5.10
C TRP A 164 5.92 -5.38 -4.94
N LYS A 165 5.72 -6.09 -6.03
CA LYS A 165 6.07 -7.49 -6.19
C LYS A 165 6.45 -7.77 -7.64
N ILE A 166 7.09 -8.89 -7.96
CA ILE A 166 7.16 -9.37 -9.35
C ILE A 166 5.88 -10.15 -9.63
N ASP A 167 4.97 -9.53 -10.38
CA ASP A 167 3.79 -10.22 -10.90
C ASP A 167 3.98 -10.52 -12.39
N SER A 168 4.02 -11.80 -12.73
CA SER A 168 4.17 -12.27 -14.12
C SER A 168 2.87 -12.24 -14.92
N GLN A 169 1.72 -12.23 -14.24
CA GLN A 169 0.39 -12.27 -14.84
C GLN A 169 -0.58 -11.35 -14.08
N PRO A 170 -0.29 -10.03 -13.97
CA PRO A 170 -1.17 -9.14 -13.25
C PRO A 170 -2.54 -9.07 -13.95
N VAL A 171 -3.60 -8.98 -13.14
CA VAL A 171 -4.97 -8.81 -13.65
C VAL A 171 -5.23 -7.37 -14.10
N VAL A 172 -4.48 -6.42 -13.55
CA VAL A 172 -4.61 -4.98 -13.83
C VAL A 172 -3.24 -4.38 -14.07
N GLY A 173 -3.12 -3.59 -15.13
CA GLY A 173 -1.86 -2.94 -15.52
C GLY A 173 -0.92 -3.87 -16.27
N GLU A 174 0.31 -3.41 -16.47
CA GLU A 174 1.33 -4.17 -17.19
C GLU A 174 2.08 -5.11 -16.26
N ALA A 175 2.52 -6.25 -16.81
CA ALA A 175 3.42 -7.16 -16.12
C ALA A 175 4.74 -6.47 -15.77
N PHE A 176 5.39 -6.98 -14.73
CA PHE A 176 6.75 -6.56 -14.40
C PHE A 176 7.64 -6.70 -15.65
N HIS A 177 8.41 -5.66 -16.00
CA HIS A 177 9.17 -5.62 -17.26
C HIS A 177 10.69 -5.66 -17.00
N PRO A 178 11.31 -6.85 -16.84
CA PRO A 178 12.73 -6.99 -16.49
C PRO A 178 13.72 -6.18 -17.34
N PRO A 179 13.58 -6.07 -18.68
CA PRO A 179 14.54 -5.32 -19.50
C PRO A 179 14.69 -3.86 -19.06
N ARG A 180 13.62 -3.26 -18.51
CA ARG A 180 13.65 -1.90 -17.99
C ARG A 180 14.53 -1.78 -16.75
N PHE A 181 14.42 -2.72 -15.81
CA PHE A 181 15.22 -2.71 -14.57
C PHE A 181 16.68 -3.09 -14.83
N HIS A 182 16.94 -3.95 -15.82
CA HIS A 182 18.31 -4.17 -16.32
C HIS A 182 18.93 -2.90 -16.90
N ALA A 183 18.18 -2.14 -17.71
CA ALA A 183 18.66 -0.87 -18.25
C ALA A 183 18.97 0.15 -17.13
N LEU A 184 18.12 0.23 -16.09
CA LEU A 184 18.41 1.06 -14.91
C LEU A 184 19.69 0.63 -14.19
N GLY A 185 19.95 -0.67 -14.07
CA GLY A 185 21.20 -1.17 -13.50
C GLY A 185 22.43 -0.80 -14.34
N GLN A 186 22.29 -0.70 -15.68
CA GLN A 186 23.35 -0.24 -16.57
C GLN A 186 23.59 1.27 -16.49
N GLU A 187 22.56 2.07 -16.22
CA GLU A 187 22.68 3.53 -15.98
C GLU A 187 23.48 3.85 -14.70
N GLY A 188 23.51 2.91 -13.75
CA GLY A 188 24.21 3.05 -12.47
C GLY A 188 23.31 3.64 -11.38
N VAL A 189 22.92 2.79 -10.43
CA VAL A 189 22.10 3.17 -9.27
C VAL A 189 22.98 3.27 -8.02
N THR A 190 23.07 4.45 -7.45
CA THR A 190 23.84 4.70 -6.22
C THR A 190 23.19 4.03 -5.01
N ALA A 191 21.87 4.19 -4.87
CA ALA A 191 21.13 3.61 -3.75
C ALA A 191 19.76 3.12 -4.19
N MET A 192 19.34 1.99 -3.63
CA MET A 192 18.00 1.45 -3.76
C MET A 192 17.30 1.49 -2.41
N VAL A 193 16.21 2.25 -2.32
CA VAL A 193 15.32 2.32 -1.16
C VAL A 193 14.19 1.32 -1.40
N CYS A 194 14.17 0.23 -0.62
CA CYS A 194 13.46 -1.00 -0.98
C CYS A 194 12.46 -1.46 0.09
N ASP A 195 11.23 -1.77 -0.32
CA ASP A 195 10.20 -2.46 0.47
C ASP A 195 10.76 -3.74 1.09
N SER A 196 10.48 -3.96 2.38
CA SER A 196 10.96 -5.09 3.17
C SER A 196 9.84 -5.97 3.70
N THR A 197 8.57 -5.62 3.46
CA THR A 197 7.39 -6.16 4.16
C THR A 197 7.41 -7.68 4.26
N ASN A 198 7.69 -8.35 3.14
CA ASN A 198 7.70 -9.80 3.03
C ASN A 198 9.13 -10.38 2.89
N ALA A 199 10.17 -9.67 3.30
CA ALA A 199 11.56 -10.12 3.15
C ALA A 199 11.91 -11.37 3.97
N MET A 200 11.05 -11.78 4.91
CA MET A 200 11.20 -13.03 5.67
C MET A 200 10.44 -14.20 5.05
N GLU A 201 9.57 -13.94 4.07
CA GLU A 201 8.82 -14.95 3.35
C GLU A 201 9.69 -15.52 2.23
N GLU A 202 9.94 -16.82 2.28
CA GLU A 202 10.70 -17.52 1.23
C GLU A 202 9.91 -17.60 -0.08
N GLY A 203 10.62 -17.69 -1.21
CA GLY A 203 10.00 -17.86 -2.51
C GLY A 203 9.59 -16.56 -3.20
N HIS A 204 8.94 -16.73 -4.35
CA HIS A 204 8.30 -15.65 -5.10
C HIS A 204 6.90 -15.36 -4.57
N SER A 205 6.48 -14.11 -4.69
CA SER A 205 5.08 -13.74 -4.49
C SER A 205 4.16 -14.39 -5.53
N VAL A 206 2.96 -14.76 -5.08
CA VAL A 206 1.92 -15.34 -5.95
C VAL A 206 1.36 -14.26 -6.89
N SER A 207 1.13 -14.59 -8.16
CA SER A 207 0.47 -13.68 -9.11
C SER A 207 -1.01 -13.50 -8.79
N GLU A 208 -1.56 -12.29 -9.01
CA GLU A 208 -3.03 -12.11 -8.95
C GLU A 208 -3.76 -12.94 -10.03
N GLY A 209 -3.12 -13.23 -11.16
CA GLY A 209 -3.68 -14.06 -12.24
C GLY A 209 -3.91 -15.52 -11.85
N GLU A 210 -3.14 -16.04 -10.90
CA GLU A 210 -3.25 -17.43 -10.42
C GLU A 210 -4.46 -17.67 -9.52
N LEU A 211 -5.10 -16.61 -9.01
CA LEU A 211 -6.15 -16.73 -8.00
C LEU A 211 -7.52 -17.10 -8.57
N TYR A 212 -7.70 -16.95 -9.88
CA TYR A 212 -9.00 -17.15 -10.53
C TYR A 212 -9.55 -18.56 -10.28
N GLN A 213 -8.75 -19.60 -10.52
CA GLN A 213 -9.23 -20.97 -10.46
C GLN A 213 -9.66 -21.36 -9.04
N GLY A 214 -8.84 -21.04 -8.03
CA GLY A 214 -9.16 -21.32 -6.63
C GLY A 214 -10.43 -20.60 -6.17
N LEU A 215 -10.59 -19.31 -6.53
CA LEU A 215 -11.79 -18.56 -6.20
C LEU A 215 -13.03 -19.08 -6.95
N PHE A 216 -12.88 -19.44 -8.23
CA PHE A 216 -13.95 -20.03 -9.04
C PHE A 216 -14.45 -21.34 -8.41
N ASP A 217 -13.55 -22.27 -8.09
CA ASP A 217 -13.92 -23.58 -7.55
C ASP A 217 -14.67 -23.45 -6.22
N LEU A 218 -14.20 -22.58 -5.32
CA LEU A 218 -14.85 -22.34 -4.04
C LEU A 218 -16.24 -21.71 -4.19
N VAL A 219 -16.39 -20.73 -5.09
CA VAL A 219 -17.67 -20.04 -5.33
C VAL A 219 -18.67 -20.97 -6.04
N ASN A 220 -18.20 -21.77 -7.00
CA ASN A 220 -19.02 -22.71 -7.76
C ASN A 220 -19.54 -23.87 -6.90
N GLN A 221 -18.74 -24.36 -5.95
CA GLN A 221 -19.13 -25.44 -5.05
C GLN A 221 -20.03 -25.00 -3.88
N ALA A 222 -20.15 -23.69 -3.63
CA ALA A 222 -20.92 -23.19 -2.49
C ALA A 222 -22.44 -23.37 -2.71
N PRO A 223 -23.18 -24.00 -1.77
CA PRO A 223 -24.58 -24.36 -1.97
C PRO A 223 -25.55 -23.17 -1.89
N ALA A 224 -25.14 -22.09 -1.24
CA ALA A 224 -25.95 -20.89 -1.01
C ALA A 224 -25.14 -19.62 -1.32
N ARG A 225 -25.25 -18.58 -0.49
CA ARG A 225 -24.60 -17.28 -0.76
C ARG A 225 -23.11 -17.40 -0.49
N VAL A 226 -22.32 -16.63 -1.25
CA VAL A 226 -20.89 -16.49 -0.99
C VAL A 226 -20.56 -15.06 -0.63
N VAL A 227 -19.82 -14.88 0.47
CA VAL A 227 -19.21 -13.61 0.85
C VAL A 227 -17.70 -13.73 0.74
N VAL A 228 -17.08 -12.94 -0.13
CA VAL A 228 -15.62 -12.88 -0.23
C VAL A 228 -15.12 -11.61 0.44
N ALA A 229 -14.30 -11.78 1.49
CA ALA A 229 -13.70 -10.69 2.23
C ALA A 229 -12.33 -10.32 1.63
N CYS A 230 -12.14 -9.06 1.25
CA CYS A 230 -10.86 -8.56 0.74
C CYS A 230 -10.65 -7.07 1.04
N PHE A 231 -9.44 -6.58 0.76
CA PHE A 231 -9.11 -5.15 0.90
C PHE A 231 -9.80 -4.32 -0.17
N GLY A 232 -10.33 -3.16 0.23
CA GLY A 232 -11.03 -2.24 -0.68
C GLY A 232 -10.17 -1.75 -1.85
N SER A 233 -8.86 -1.61 -1.63
CA SER A 233 -7.90 -1.11 -2.61
C SER A 233 -7.49 -2.12 -3.69
N ASN A 234 -7.81 -3.41 -3.52
CA ASN A 234 -7.37 -4.47 -4.44
C ASN A 234 -8.33 -4.61 -5.63
N VAL A 235 -8.20 -3.69 -6.60
CA VAL A 235 -9.00 -3.65 -7.83
C VAL A 235 -8.77 -4.90 -8.70
N ALA A 236 -7.56 -5.47 -8.71
CA ALA A 236 -7.26 -6.73 -9.39
C ALA A 236 -8.15 -7.87 -8.88
N ARG A 237 -8.31 -7.98 -7.56
CA ARG A 237 -9.23 -8.96 -6.97
C ARG A 237 -10.69 -8.71 -7.34
N LEU A 238 -11.11 -7.45 -7.49
CA LEU A 238 -12.47 -7.13 -7.95
C LEU A 238 -12.71 -7.58 -9.39
N HIS A 239 -11.71 -7.45 -10.27
CA HIS A 239 -11.79 -8.00 -11.63
C HIS A 239 -11.96 -9.53 -11.59
N THR A 240 -11.13 -10.23 -10.81
CA THR A 240 -11.21 -11.68 -10.65
C THR A 240 -12.56 -12.12 -10.12
N LEU A 241 -13.06 -11.50 -9.04
CA LEU A 241 -14.34 -11.84 -8.44
C LEU A 241 -15.53 -11.48 -9.34
N SER A 242 -15.44 -10.39 -10.10
CA SER A 242 -16.47 -10.04 -11.07
C SER A 242 -16.54 -11.05 -12.21
N ARG A 243 -15.41 -11.62 -12.64
CA ARG A 243 -15.36 -12.70 -13.63
C ARG A 243 -15.91 -14.00 -13.04
N VAL A 244 -15.51 -14.37 -11.84
CA VAL A 244 -16.04 -15.56 -11.14
C VAL A 244 -17.56 -15.47 -10.99
N ALA A 245 -18.11 -14.29 -10.69
CA ALA A 245 -19.55 -14.07 -10.61
C ALA A 245 -20.26 -14.44 -11.92
N GLU A 246 -19.77 -13.91 -13.04
CA GLU A 246 -20.30 -14.19 -14.39
C GLU A 246 -20.22 -15.68 -14.72
N ASP A 247 -19.05 -16.28 -14.54
CA ASP A 247 -18.77 -17.67 -14.91
C ASP A 247 -19.53 -18.68 -14.01
N THR A 248 -20.01 -18.27 -12.83
CA THR A 248 -20.84 -19.08 -11.92
C THR A 248 -22.32 -18.70 -11.95
N GLY A 249 -22.73 -17.76 -12.80
CA GLY A 249 -24.12 -17.30 -12.88
C GLY A 249 -24.62 -16.54 -11.63
N ARG A 250 -23.70 -15.94 -10.87
CA ARG A 250 -24.00 -15.16 -9.65
C ARG A 250 -23.98 -13.66 -9.92
N TYR A 251 -24.83 -12.93 -9.24
CA TYR A 251 -24.81 -11.47 -9.21
C TYR A 251 -23.86 -10.98 -8.11
N ALA A 252 -22.88 -10.16 -8.52
CA ALA A 252 -21.89 -9.60 -7.61
C ALA A 252 -22.26 -8.21 -7.10
N ALA A 253 -22.07 -7.96 -5.79
CA ALA A 253 -22.25 -6.64 -5.18
C ALA A 253 -21.12 -6.28 -4.22
N LEU A 254 -20.80 -4.99 -4.14
CA LEU A 254 -19.76 -4.44 -3.25
C LEU A 254 -20.35 -3.97 -1.91
N LEU A 255 -20.00 -4.66 -0.84
CA LEU A 255 -20.37 -4.35 0.53
C LEU A 255 -19.24 -3.59 1.24
N GLY A 256 -19.33 -2.27 1.22
CA GLY A 256 -18.42 -1.37 1.91
C GLY A 256 -18.05 -0.14 1.09
N ARG A 257 -18.02 1.02 1.74
CA ARG A 257 -17.72 2.29 1.09
C ARG A 257 -16.33 2.31 0.44
N SER A 258 -15.34 1.67 1.06
CA SER A 258 -13.98 1.60 0.51
C SER A 258 -13.97 0.87 -0.85
N LEU A 259 -14.56 -0.33 -0.94
CA LEU A 259 -14.69 -1.07 -2.20
C LEU A 259 -15.39 -0.24 -3.29
N GLN A 260 -16.50 0.41 -2.95
CA GLN A 260 -17.24 1.25 -3.88
C GLN A 260 -16.42 2.45 -4.37
N ASN A 261 -15.68 3.09 -3.45
CA ASN A 261 -14.80 4.22 -3.78
C ASN A 261 -13.68 3.82 -4.74
N PHE A 262 -12.97 2.72 -4.45
CA PHE A 262 -11.89 2.22 -5.28
C PHE A 262 -12.37 1.70 -6.64
N HIS A 263 -13.51 1.02 -6.70
CA HIS A 263 -14.13 0.64 -7.97
C HIS A 263 -14.51 1.88 -8.80
N SER A 264 -15.16 2.89 -8.21
CA SER A 264 -15.48 4.12 -8.94
C SER A 264 -14.24 4.88 -9.40
N ALA A 265 -13.17 4.91 -8.61
CA ALA A 265 -11.90 5.49 -9.01
C ALA A 265 -11.26 4.72 -10.16
N ALA A 266 -11.33 3.37 -10.14
CA ALA A 266 -10.84 2.53 -11.22
C ALA A 266 -11.58 2.79 -12.53
N VAL A 267 -12.91 2.97 -12.48
CA VAL A 267 -13.71 3.34 -13.65
C VAL A 267 -13.30 4.73 -14.16
N ALA A 268 -13.21 5.73 -13.27
CA ALA A 268 -12.86 7.11 -13.65
C ALA A 268 -11.43 7.25 -14.22
N ALA A 269 -10.50 6.43 -13.75
CA ALA A 269 -9.11 6.39 -14.22
C ALA A 269 -8.88 5.42 -15.38
N SER A 270 -9.94 4.85 -15.97
CA SER A 270 -9.86 3.87 -17.07
C SER A 270 -9.03 2.62 -16.74
N VAL A 271 -9.02 2.22 -15.47
CA VAL A 271 -8.38 0.99 -14.98
C VAL A 271 -9.37 -0.19 -15.01
N TRP A 272 -10.68 0.08 -14.92
CA TRP A 272 -11.72 -0.94 -14.98
C TRP A 272 -12.20 -1.17 -16.42
N GLU A 273 -11.48 -2.00 -17.17
CA GLU A 273 -11.75 -2.22 -18.61
C GLU A 273 -12.71 -3.39 -18.90
N SER A 274 -13.12 -4.14 -17.88
CA SER A 274 -13.89 -5.39 -18.08
C SER A 274 -15.30 -5.19 -18.63
N GLY A 275 -15.86 -3.97 -18.52
CA GLY A 275 -17.27 -3.69 -18.81
C GLY A 275 -18.27 -4.34 -17.84
N ARG A 276 -17.80 -5.23 -16.95
CA ARG A 276 -18.63 -5.91 -15.95
C ARG A 276 -19.12 -4.92 -14.90
N ARG A 277 -20.33 -5.15 -14.40
CA ARG A 277 -21.00 -4.26 -13.44
C ARG A 277 -21.37 -5.03 -12.19
N PHE A 278 -21.15 -4.39 -11.04
CA PHE A 278 -21.72 -4.82 -9.78
C PHE A 278 -23.18 -4.34 -9.69
N ILE A 279 -24.06 -5.18 -9.16
CA ILE A 279 -25.46 -4.80 -8.89
C ILE A 279 -25.53 -3.87 -7.67
N ASN A 280 -26.68 -3.21 -7.48
CA ASN A 280 -26.91 -2.43 -6.27
C ASN A 280 -26.97 -3.39 -5.07
N PRO A 281 -26.21 -3.14 -3.98
CA PRO A 281 -26.29 -3.97 -2.77
C PRO A 281 -27.71 -4.19 -2.25
N ALA A 282 -28.62 -3.21 -2.41
CA ALA A 282 -30.01 -3.35 -2.00
C ALA A 282 -30.77 -4.47 -2.71
N ASP A 283 -30.31 -4.90 -3.89
CA ASP A 283 -30.96 -5.93 -4.70
C ASP A 283 -30.62 -7.36 -4.19
N LEU A 284 -29.55 -7.51 -3.41
CA LEU A 284 -29.08 -8.82 -2.91
C LEU A 284 -30.13 -9.58 -2.12
N GLY A 285 -30.98 -8.86 -1.36
CA GLY A 285 -32.01 -9.46 -0.52
C GLY A 285 -33.14 -10.14 -1.30
N TYR A 286 -33.28 -9.85 -2.59
CA TYR A 286 -34.36 -10.37 -3.45
C TYR A 286 -33.91 -11.56 -4.30
N LEU A 287 -32.61 -11.85 -4.34
CA LEU A 287 -32.05 -12.93 -5.15
C LEU A 287 -32.15 -14.29 -4.42
N PRO A 288 -32.29 -15.40 -5.18
CA PRO A 288 -32.06 -16.73 -4.63
C PRO A 288 -30.66 -16.85 -4.01
N PRO A 289 -30.48 -17.54 -2.87
CA PRO A 289 -29.19 -17.62 -2.17
C PRO A 289 -28.01 -18.04 -3.06
N GLN A 290 -28.21 -19.03 -3.93
CA GLN A 290 -27.21 -19.57 -4.84
C GLN A 290 -26.78 -18.61 -5.96
N GLU A 291 -27.52 -17.51 -6.18
CA GLU A 291 -27.20 -16.49 -7.18
C GLU A 291 -26.44 -15.30 -6.57
N VAL A 292 -26.11 -15.34 -5.28
CA VAL A 292 -25.49 -14.21 -4.56
C VAL A 292 -23.97 -14.39 -4.45
N LEU A 293 -23.22 -13.38 -4.88
CA LEU A 293 -21.82 -13.17 -4.52
C LEU A 293 -21.64 -11.76 -3.93
N ALA A 294 -21.35 -11.66 -2.64
CA ALA A 294 -21.05 -10.39 -1.99
C ALA A 294 -19.55 -10.24 -1.77
N ILE A 295 -18.99 -9.08 -2.13
CA ILE A 295 -17.58 -8.75 -1.88
C ILE A 295 -17.56 -7.75 -0.73
N ALA A 296 -16.95 -8.11 0.39
CA ALA A 296 -17.04 -7.35 1.63
C ALA A 296 -15.69 -6.83 2.12
N THR A 297 -15.69 -5.59 2.60
CA THR A 297 -14.61 -5.04 3.45
C THR A 297 -14.65 -5.63 4.86
N GLY A 298 -13.57 -5.49 5.63
CA GLY A 298 -13.54 -5.86 7.04
C GLY A 298 -12.84 -7.19 7.32
N SER A 299 -11.93 -7.60 6.43
CA SER A 299 -11.25 -8.90 6.56
C SER A 299 -10.23 -8.94 7.70
N GLN A 300 -9.86 -7.78 8.27
CA GLN A 300 -8.97 -7.65 9.44
C GLN A 300 -9.74 -7.53 10.76
N GLY A 301 -11.06 -7.72 10.76
CA GLY A 301 -11.89 -7.59 11.97
C GLY A 301 -12.21 -6.15 12.35
N GLU A 302 -12.13 -5.21 11.40
CA GLU A 302 -12.36 -3.79 11.65
C GLU A 302 -13.80 -3.51 12.12
N PRO A 303 -13.99 -2.83 13.27
CA PRO A 303 -15.32 -2.54 13.78
C PRO A 303 -16.15 -1.72 12.80
N ARG A 304 -17.43 -2.11 12.65
CA ARG A 304 -18.41 -1.49 11.74
C ARG A 304 -18.12 -1.65 10.24
N ALA A 305 -17.07 -2.38 9.85
CA ALA A 305 -16.87 -2.77 8.46
C ALA A 305 -17.98 -3.74 7.99
N ALA A 306 -18.07 -3.98 6.69
CA ALA A 306 -19.18 -4.76 6.15
C ALA A 306 -19.25 -6.17 6.74
N LEU A 307 -18.11 -6.86 6.82
CA LEU A 307 -18.04 -8.21 7.38
C LEU A 307 -18.34 -8.27 8.88
N ASP A 308 -17.92 -7.27 9.65
CA ASP A 308 -18.25 -7.12 11.07
C ASP A 308 -19.77 -6.96 11.31
N ARG A 309 -20.42 -6.15 10.46
CA ARG A 309 -21.88 -5.98 10.48
C ARG A 309 -22.61 -7.25 10.07
N LEU A 310 -22.11 -7.98 9.06
CA LEU A 310 -22.65 -9.28 8.65
C LEU A 310 -22.55 -10.31 9.79
N ALA A 311 -21.38 -10.40 10.43
CA ALA A 311 -21.14 -11.28 11.57
C ALA A 311 -21.98 -10.94 12.81
N SER A 312 -22.50 -9.71 12.87
CA SER A 312 -23.35 -9.22 13.97
C SER A 312 -24.83 -9.11 13.58
N ASP A 313 -25.22 -9.60 12.39
CA ASP A 313 -26.58 -9.54 11.84
C ASP A 313 -27.19 -8.11 11.79
N THR A 314 -26.35 -7.12 11.49
CA THR A 314 -26.72 -5.68 11.44
C THR A 314 -26.44 -5.04 10.08
N HIS A 315 -26.03 -5.82 9.08
CA HIS A 315 -25.76 -5.28 7.76
C HIS A 315 -27.08 -4.98 7.02
N PRO A 316 -27.27 -3.77 6.45
CA PRO A 316 -28.59 -3.32 5.99
C PRO A 316 -29.13 -4.05 4.76
N HIS A 317 -28.28 -4.77 4.01
CA HIS A 317 -28.64 -5.35 2.72
C HIS A 317 -28.58 -6.88 2.67
N LEU A 318 -27.99 -7.52 3.68
CA LEU A 318 -27.72 -8.95 3.65
C LEU A 318 -27.54 -9.49 5.06
N ASN A 319 -28.18 -10.61 5.35
CA ASN A 319 -28.01 -11.36 6.61
C ASN A 319 -27.50 -12.76 6.27
N LEU A 320 -26.50 -13.23 7.02
CA LEU A 320 -25.91 -14.55 6.84
C LEU A 320 -26.79 -15.66 7.42
N ARG A 321 -26.75 -16.84 6.81
CA ARG A 321 -27.45 -18.06 7.23
C ARG A 321 -26.48 -19.25 7.31
N PRO A 322 -26.79 -20.33 8.06
CA PRO A 322 -25.87 -21.46 8.24
C PRO A 322 -25.28 -22.09 6.96
N ASP A 323 -26.02 -22.08 5.84
CA ASP A 323 -25.54 -22.66 4.58
C ASP A 323 -24.65 -21.69 3.74
N ASP A 324 -24.52 -20.43 4.17
CA ASP A 324 -23.70 -19.45 3.47
C ASP A 324 -22.20 -19.72 3.67
N THR A 325 -21.40 -19.34 2.69
CA THR A 325 -19.92 -19.49 2.73
C THR A 325 -19.26 -18.12 2.81
N VAL A 326 -18.31 -17.96 3.72
CA VAL A 326 -17.46 -16.76 3.85
C VAL A 326 -16.01 -17.12 3.58
N ILE A 327 -15.43 -16.46 2.58
CA ILE A 327 -14.06 -16.68 2.12
C ILE A 327 -13.20 -15.48 2.51
N PHE A 328 -12.18 -15.70 3.34
CA PHE A 328 -11.16 -14.70 3.65
C PHE A 328 -10.07 -14.73 2.58
N SER A 329 -10.17 -13.80 1.63
CA SER A 329 -9.27 -13.65 0.48
C SER A 329 -8.14 -12.65 0.80
N SER A 330 -7.66 -12.69 2.05
CA SER A 330 -6.62 -11.84 2.65
C SER A 330 -5.82 -12.61 3.69
N ARG A 331 -4.56 -12.23 3.90
CA ARG A 331 -3.80 -12.63 5.10
C ARG A 331 -4.09 -11.70 6.28
N VAL A 332 -3.91 -12.21 7.50
CA VAL A 332 -3.98 -11.39 8.71
C VAL A 332 -2.76 -10.47 8.75
N ILE A 333 -2.99 -9.17 8.90
CA ILE A 333 -1.93 -8.19 9.12
C ILE A 333 -1.45 -8.32 10.58
N PRO A 334 -0.13 -8.35 10.83
CA PRO A 334 0.42 -8.36 12.18
C PRO A 334 -0.22 -7.30 13.10
N GLY A 335 -0.68 -7.71 14.27
CA GLY A 335 -1.39 -6.87 15.25
C GLY A 335 -2.92 -6.93 15.17
N ASN A 336 -3.49 -7.51 14.11
CA ASN A 336 -4.95 -7.69 13.97
C ASN A 336 -5.45 -9.10 14.34
N GLU A 337 -4.58 -9.99 14.82
CA GLU A 337 -4.89 -11.41 15.06
C GLU A 337 -6.09 -11.57 15.99
N HIS A 338 -6.14 -10.80 17.08
CA HIS A 338 -7.26 -10.84 18.03
C HIS A 338 -8.57 -10.35 17.40
N ALA A 339 -8.52 -9.31 16.56
CA ALA A 339 -9.69 -8.77 15.89
C ALA A 339 -10.27 -9.78 14.88
N VAL A 340 -9.41 -10.37 14.05
CA VAL A 340 -9.79 -11.43 13.11
C VAL A 340 -10.35 -12.64 13.87
N GLN A 341 -9.69 -13.11 14.94
CA GLN A 341 -10.19 -14.23 15.73
C GLN A 341 -11.58 -13.96 16.36
N ARG A 342 -11.86 -12.72 16.81
CA ARG A 342 -13.20 -12.37 17.30
C ARG A 342 -14.24 -12.35 16.19
N LEU A 343 -13.89 -11.85 15.01
CA LEU A 343 -14.76 -11.88 13.84
C LEU A 343 -15.07 -13.32 13.41
N THR A 344 -14.04 -14.15 13.24
CA THR A 344 -14.14 -15.57 12.90
C THR A 344 -15.04 -16.33 13.87
N ARG A 345 -14.87 -16.12 15.19
CA ARG A 345 -15.74 -16.75 16.20
C ARG A 345 -17.21 -16.32 16.10
N ARG A 346 -17.49 -15.06 15.75
CA ARG A 346 -18.87 -14.60 15.55
C ARG A 346 -19.49 -15.24 14.30
N LEU A 347 -18.75 -15.29 13.21
CA LEU A 347 -19.21 -15.96 11.98
C LEU A 347 -19.46 -17.45 12.24
N GLN A 348 -18.54 -18.15 12.91
CA GLN A 348 -18.73 -19.57 13.28
C GLN A 348 -20.01 -19.82 14.08
N ARG A 349 -20.41 -18.91 14.97
CA ARG A 349 -21.68 -19.02 15.74
C ARG A 349 -22.92 -18.87 14.87
N LEU A 350 -22.83 -18.23 13.71
CA LEU A 350 -23.92 -18.16 12.73
C LEU A 350 -24.05 -19.46 11.92
N GLY A 351 -23.11 -20.40 12.07
CA GLY A 351 -23.11 -21.69 11.39
C GLY A 351 -22.57 -21.64 9.96
N VAL A 352 -22.10 -20.48 9.47
CA VAL A 352 -21.56 -20.34 8.10
C VAL A 352 -20.32 -21.19 7.89
N LYS A 353 -20.09 -21.63 6.66
CA LYS A 353 -18.82 -22.24 6.24
C LYS A 353 -17.75 -21.16 6.13
N LEU A 354 -16.67 -21.28 6.89
CA LEU A 354 -15.52 -20.38 6.79
C LEU A 354 -14.40 -21.02 5.99
N ILE A 355 -13.76 -20.21 5.14
CA ILE A 355 -12.62 -20.62 4.34
C ILE A 355 -11.56 -19.53 4.45
N SER A 356 -10.35 -19.87 4.89
CA SER A 356 -9.22 -18.96 4.99
C SER A 356 -8.15 -19.30 3.96
N ALA A 357 -7.52 -18.28 3.38
CA ALA A 357 -6.37 -18.45 2.49
C ALA A 357 -5.19 -19.16 3.17
N GLU A 358 -5.05 -19.00 4.49
CA GLU A 358 -3.97 -19.62 5.28
C GLU A 358 -4.17 -21.12 5.51
N GLU A 359 -5.41 -21.62 5.37
CA GLU A 359 -5.77 -23.02 5.61
C GLU A 359 -5.82 -23.85 4.32
N LEU A 360 -5.69 -23.21 3.16
CA LEU A 360 -5.81 -23.85 1.86
C LEU A 360 -4.46 -24.01 1.16
N ASN A 361 -4.30 -25.15 0.49
CA ASN A 361 -3.18 -25.39 -0.44
C ASN A 361 -3.45 -24.85 -1.85
N ILE A 362 -4.56 -24.14 -2.05
CA ILE A 362 -4.90 -23.48 -3.33
C ILE A 362 -4.82 -21.95 -3.17
N PRO A 363 -4.27 -21.23 -4.15
CA PRO A 363 -4.07 -19.80 -4.02
C PRO A 363 -5.40 -19.05 -4.17
N ILE A 364 -5.86 -18.44 -3.09
CA ILE A 364 -7.05 -17.55 -3.08
C ILE A 364 -6.73 -16.14 -2.55
N HIS A 365 -5.45 -15.89 -2.28
CA HIS A 365 -4.90 -14.60 -1.92
C HIS A 365 -3.46 -14.51 -2.43
N ALA A 366 -3.08 -13.34 -2.90
CA ALA A 366 -1.72 -12.96 -3.20
C ALA A 366 -1.35 -11.73 -2.36
N SER A 367 -0.13 -11.72 -1.81
CA SER A 367 0.43 -10.51 -1.22
C SER A 367 0.65 -9.46 -2.32
N GLY A 368 0.70 -8.18 -1.92
CA GLY A 368 1.18 -7.09 -2.76
C GLY A 368 2.69 -6.89 -2.72
N HIS A 369 3.38 -7.50 -1.75
CA HIS A 369 4.78 -7.24 -1.40
C HIS A 369 5.72 -8.37 -1.84
N PRO A 370 7.04 -8.11 -2.01
CA PRO A 370 7.94 -9.04 -2.65
C PRO A 370 8.42 -10.09 -1.65
N GLY A 371 8.44 -11.36 -2.08
CA GLY A 371 9.10 -12.42 -1.31
C GLY A 371 10.63 -12.31 -1.39
N ALA A 372 11.34 -13.18 -0.68
CA ALA A 372 12.80 -13.19 -0.68
C ALA A 372 13.40 -13.36 -2.08
N ASP A 373 12.81 -14.21 -2.93
CA ASP A 373 13.32 -14.49 -4.28
C ASP A 373 13.02 -13.32 -5.23
N ASP A 374 11.90 -12.61 -5.03
CA ASP A 374 11.60 -11.38 -5.76
C ASP A 374 12.64 -10.30 -5.45
N LEU A 375 12.95 -10.11 -4.17
CA LEU A 375 13.96 -9.15 -3.69
C LEU A 375 15.34 -9.46 -4.28
N GLU A 376 15.78 -10.72 -4.23
CA GLU A 376 17.02 -11.15 -4.88
C GLU A 376 17.06 -10.77 -6.35
N GLN A 377 15.99 -11.10 -7.06
CA GLN A 377 15.92 -10.91 -8.48
C GLN A 377 16.03 -9.42 -8.84
N LEU A 378 15.33 -8.54 -8.12
CA LEU A 378 15.39 -7.10 -8.36
C LEU A 378 16.76 -6.50 -8.02
N TYR A 379 17.39 -6.92 -6.92
CA TYR A 379 18.76 -6.49 -6.60
C TYR A 379 19.77 -6.93 -7.66
N GLN A 380 19.62 -8.13 -8.24
CA GLN A 380 20.49 -8.61 -9.33
C GLN A 380 20.31 -7.81 -10.64
N TRP A 381 19.09 -7.33 -10.91
CA TRP A 381 18.79 -6.47 -12.06
C TRP A 381 19.35 -5.06 -11.88
N ILE A 382 19.10 -4.45 -10.73
CA ILE A 382 19.44 -3.04 -10.44
C ILE A 382 20.91 -2.86 -10.05
N ARG A 383 21.50 -3.85 -9.34
CA ARG A 383 22.89 -3.83 -8.85
C ARG A 383 23.27 -2.51 -8.16
N PRO A 384 22.49 -2.06 -7.16
CA PRO A 384 22.77 -0.78 -6.52
C PRO A 384 24.06 -0.84 -5.71
N GLU A 385 24.72 0.29 -5.52
CA GLU A 385 25.89 0.35 -4.63
C GLU A 385 25.53 0.31 -3.14
N VAL A 386 24.31 0.75 -2.81
CA VAL A 386 23.75 0.79 -1.46
C VAL A 386 22.31 0.25 -1.46
N ALA A 387 22.01 -0.72 -0.59
CA ALA A 387 20.64 -1.10 -0.26
C ALA A 387 20.19 -0.39 1.03
N ILE A 388 18.99 0.20 0.98
CA ILE A 388 18.34 0.86 2.11
C ILE A 388 16.97 0.20 2.31
N PRO A 389 16.87 -0.83 3.16
CA PRO A 389 15.60 -1.44 3.50
C PRO A 389 14.68 -0.47 4.25
N VAL A 390 13.44 -0.35 3.79
CA VAL A 390 12.34 0.43 4.39
C VAL A 390 11.04 -0.37 4.33
N HIS A 391 9.91 0.21 4.74
CA HIS A 391 8.59 -0.42 4.73
C HIS A 391 8.59 -1.77 5.44
N GLY A 392 8.79 -1.75 6.75
CA GLY A 392 8.96 -2.95 7.54
C GLY A 392 9.55 -2.69 8.91
N GLU A 393 9.18 -3.56 9.86
CA GLU A 393 9.82 -3.60 11.17
C GLU A 393 11.29 -4.03 11.11
N ALA A 394 11.99 -3.92 12.24
CA ALA A 394 13.43 -4.20 12.32
C ALA A 394 13.83 -5.60 11.80
N ALA A 395 13.02 -6.63 12.00
CA ALA A 395 13.29 -7.98 11.50
C ALA A 395 13.22 -8.04 9.97
N HIS A 396 12.16 -7.48 9.39
CA HIS A 396 11.94 -7.37 7.94
C HIS A 396 13.11 -6.65 7.25
N MET A 397 13.48 -5.45 7.75
CA MET A 397 14.56 -4.66 7.18
C MET A 397 15.92 -5.36 7.27
N ARG A 398 16.18 -6.10 8.35
CA ARG A 398 17.40 -6.91 8.50
C ARG A 398 17.41 -8.10 7.52
N ALA A 399 16.27 -8.73 7.28
CA ALA A 399 16.15 -9.80 6.30
C ALA A 399 16.44 -9.29 4.88
N ASN A 400 15.82 -8.17 4.48
CA ASN A 400 16.08 -7.52 3.21
C ASN A 400 17.56 -7.12 3.04
N ALA A 401 18.18 -6.54 4.09
CA ALA A 401 19.63 -6.27 4.08
C ALA A 401 20.47 -7.53 3.81
N LYS A 402 20.17 -8.65 4.48
CA LYS A 402 20.88 -9.91 4.27
C LYS A 402 20.71 -10.45 2.85
N ILE A 403 19.50 -10.33 2.28
CA ILE A 403 19.22 -10.69 0.90
C ILE A 403 20.08 -9.86 -0.06
N ALA A 404 20.09 -8.53 0.10
CA ALA A 404 20.92 -7.63 -0.69
C ALA A 404 22.41 -7.98 -0.60
N GLN A 405 22.90 -8.28 0.61
CA GLN A 405 24.29 -8.70 0.85
C GLN A 405 24.62 -10.02 0.11
N ARG A 406 23.71 -11.01 0.19
CA ARG A 406 23.88 -12.33 -0.43
C ARG A 406 24.05 -12.24 -1.94
N VAL A 407 23.33 -11.33 -2.60
CA VAL A 407 23.42 -11.10 -4.05
C VAL A 407 24.48 -10.07 -4.46
N GLY A 408 25.33 -9.65 -3.51
CA GLY A 408 26.54 -8.87 -3.80
C GLY A 408 26.38 -7.35 -3.77
N VAL A 409 25.29 -6.81 -3.21
CA VAL A 409 25.20 -5.36 -2.98
C VAL A 409 26.31 -4.93 -2.01
N PRO A 410 27.18 -3.95 -2.36
CA PRO A 410 28.38 -3.64 -1.56
C PRO A 410 28.10 -3.12 -0.15
N ARG A 411 26.97 -2.44 0.05
CA ARG A 411 26.64 -1.81 1.33
C ARG A 411 25.15 -1.91 1.65
N GLN A 412 24.85 -2.27 2.89
CA GLN A 412 23.49 -2.26 3.44
C GLN A 412 23.41 -1.19 4.52
N MET A 413 22.43 -0.31 4.43
CA MET A 413 22.17 0.73 5.42
C MET A 413 20.80 0.50 6.05
N VAL A 414 20.80 -0.03 7.27
CA VAL A 414 19.57 -0.25 8.05
C VAL A 414 19.45 0.83 9.12
N GLY A 415 18.30 1.50 9.17
CA GLY A 415 18.01 2.52 10.17
C GLY A 415 16.55 2.63 10.54
N THR A 416 16.19 3.79 11.07
CA THR A 416 14.86 4.09 11.60
C THR A 416 14.45 5.50 11.19
N ASN A 417 13.18 5.84 11.36
CA ASN A 417 12.70 7.21 11.17
C ASN A 417 13.58 8.24 11.91
N GLY A 418 13.85 9.36 11.26
CA GLY A 418 14.70 10.44 11.76
C GLY A 418 16.21 10.22 11.57
N ASP A 419 16.66 9.03 11.18
CA ASP A 419 18.05 8.82 10.75
C ASP A 419 18.28 9.43 9.37
N LEU A 420 19.38 10.16 9.20
CA LEU A 420 19.78 10.73 7.90
C LEU A 420 20.76 9.79 7.21
N PHE A 421 20.35 9.24 6.06
CA PHE A 421 21.17 8.43 5.18
C PHE A 421 21.88 9.35 4.19
N MET A 422 23.20 9.45 4.31
CA MET A 422 24.05 10.23 3.40
C MET A 422 24.50 9.31 2.26
N LEU A 423 24.18 9.67 1.02
CA LEU A 423 24.42 8.86 -0.18
C LEU A 423 25.58 9.40 -1.02
N ALA A 424 25.75 10.73 -1.02
CA ALA A 424 26.88 11.46 -1.58
C ALA A 424 27.23 12.67 -0.69
N PRO A 425 28.50 13.11 -0.64
CA PRO A 425 29.67 12.47 -1.25
C PRO A 425 30.16 11.25 -0.45
N GLN A 426 29.83 11.18 0.84
CA GLN A 426 30.19 10.06 1.71
C GLN A 426 28.97 9.25 2.12
N ARG A 427 29.12 7.93 2.08
CA ARG A 427 28.08 6.97 2.41
C ARG A 427 28.06 6.67 3.90
N GLY A 428 26.99 7.04 4.59
CA GLY A 428 26.84 6.75 6.02
C GLY A 428 25.45 7.07 6.56
N ILE A 429 25.26 6.79 7.84
CA ILE A 429 24.01 7.12 8.54
C ILE A 429 24.34 8.02 9.71
N ARG A 430 23.75 9.21 9.75
CA ARG A 430 23.72 10.04 10.95
C ARG A 430 22.44 9.74 11.72
N ARG A 431 22.58 9.05 12.84
CA ARG A 431 21.44 8.63 13.67
C ARG A 431 20.70 9.83 14.26
N GLN A 432 19.37 9.74 14.33
CA GLN A 432 18.49 10.72 14.97
C GLN A 432 18.78 12.17 14.55
N ALA A 433 19.04 12.35 13.26
CA ALA A 433 19.40 13.62 12.65
C ALA A 433 18.23 14.60 12.56
N ALA A 434 17.00 14.11 12.57
CA ALA A 434 15.77 14.90 12.58
C ALA A 434 14.81 14.39 13.65
N ALA A 435 14.09 15.33 14.27
CA ALA A 435 12.96 14.99 15.11
C ALA A 435 11.91 14.25 14.28
N ASN A 436 11.44 13.12 14.80
CA ASN A 436 10.36 12.31 14.25
C ASN A 436 9.37 12.00 15.37
N GLY A 437 8.19 11.51 15.00
CA GLY A 437 7.12 11.18 15.94
C GLY A 437 5.82 10.91 15.20
N ARG A 438 4.75 10.71 15.97
CA ARG A 438 3.41 10.42 15.44
C ARG A 438 2.42 11.51 15.85
N LEU A 439 1.55 11.87 14.92
CA LEU A 439 0.35 12.66 15.15
C LEU A 439 -0.87 11.74 15.01
N GLY A 440 -1.88 11.93 15.85
CA GLY A 440 -3.14 11.19 15.81
C GLY A 440 -4.32 12.12 15.53
N LEU A 441 -5.33 11.60 14.84
CA LEU A 441 -6.54 12.35 14.49
C LEU A 441 -7.62 12.18 15.58
N ASP A 442 -7.78 13.18 16.45
CA ASP A 442 -8.84 13.23 17.46
C ASP A 442 -9.86 14.33 17.15
N LYS A 443 -11.12 13.94 16.89
CA LYS A 443 -12.23 14.86 16.57
C LYS A 443 -11.85 15.94 15.55
N ASN A 444 -11.18 15.55 14.48
CA ASN A 444 -10.64 16.39 13.39
C ASN A 444 -9.44 17.28 13.74
N ASN A 445 -8.87 17.16 14.94
CA ASN A 445 -7.64 17.82 15.34
C ASN A 445 -6.47 16.84 15.33
N LEU A 446 -5.28 17.36 15.02
CA LEU A 446 -4.04 16.60 15.13
C LEU A 446 -3.47 16.78 16.54
N VAL A 447 -3.24 15.67 17.24
CA VAL A 447 -2.65 15.62 18.58
C VAL A 447 -1.40 14.77 18.57
N GLN A 448 -0.41 15.09 19.41
CA GLN A 448 0.80 14.29 19.51
C GLN A 448 0.46 12.92 20.11
N VAL A 449 0.96 11.83 19.51
CA VAL A 449 0.87 10.50 20.09
C VAL A 449 2.15 10.22 20.86
N HIS A 450 2.03 10.01 22.16
CA HIS A 450 3.14 9.59 23.01
C HIS A 450 3.14 8.07 23.06
N LEU A 451 3.98 7.45 22.21
CA LEU A 451 4.25 6.03 22.33
C LEU A 451 4.88 5.78 23.71
N LYS A 452 4.27 4.93 24.54
CA LYS A 452 4.97 4.39 25.69
C LYS A 452 6.13 3.59 25.13
N LEU A 453 7.36 4.08 25.30
CA LEU A 453 8.55 3.28 25.06
C LEU A 453 8.39 2.01 25.90
N GLY A 454 8.15 0.88 25.24
CA GLY A 454 8.22 -0.42 25.89
C GLY A 454 9.60 -0.52 26.53
N SER A 455 9.64 -0.83 27.82
CA SER A 455 10.87 -1.20 28.51
C SER A 455 11.54 -2.33 27.72
N THR A 456 12.67 -1.99 27.10
CA THR A 456 13.57 -2.92 26.41
C THR A 456 13.99 -4.08 27.29
#